data_AF-A0AAD0W4I7-F1
#
_entry.id   AF-A0AAD0W4I7-F1
#
_cell.length_a   1.000
_cell.length_b   1.000
_cell.length_c   1.000
_cell.angle_alpha   90.00
_cell.angle_beta   90.00
_cell.angle_gamma   90.00
#
_symmetry.space_group_name_H-M   'P 1'
#
loop_
_entity.id
_entity.type
_entity.pdbx_description
1 polymer ?
#
loop_
_entity_poly.entity_id
_entity_poly.type
_entity_poly.pdbx_seq_one_letter_code
_entity_poly.pdbx_strand_id
1 'polypeptide(L)'
;MLKSLSFFGLVSLVSTTAFASQVEFTQADASPATKVCAVAAEQGFSAARKEAASLGLFISRFSPSIHCNGEDIREFAKVAKRSKKQEKKVELIAEKADTATELCLDAVRHGVNHLRLNNQQVRNLRCNDMPVKQFVREFRNAAI
;
A
#
# COMPACT_ATOMS: atom_id res chain seq x y z
N MET A 1 -28.52 -53.60 22.55
CA MET A 1 -27.55 -53.18 21.52
C MET A 1 -27.69 -51.68 21.34
N LEU A 2 -26.76 -50.88 21.88
CA LEU A 2 -26.81 -49.41 21.81
C LEU A 2 -26.25 -48.92 20.48
N LYS A 3 -27.08 -48.21 19.71
CA LYS A 3 -26.75 -47.50 18.48
C LYS A 3 -25.84 -46.30 18.81
N SER A 4 -24.58 -46.34 18.38
CA SER A 4 -23.71 -45.15 18.39
C SER A 4 -24.05 -44.27 17.19
N LEU A 5 -24.50 -43.05 17.46
CA LEU A 5 -24.61 -41.98 16.47
C LEU A 5 -23.28 -41.22 16.43
N SER A 6 -22.53 -41.36 15.34
CA SER A 6 -21.36 -40.52 15.06
C SER A 6 -21.81 -39.11 14.68
N PHE A 7 -21.49 -38.13 15.51
CA PHE A 7 -21.59 -36.71 15.18
C PHE A 7 -20.37 -36.31 14.33
N PHE A 8 -20.58 -36.11 13.03
CA PHE A 8 -19.62 -35.41 12.18
C PHE A 8 -19.72 -33.90 12.44
N GLY A 9 -18.77 -33.36 13.22
CA GLY A 9 -18.64 -31.92 13.44
C GLY A 9 -18.05 -31.22 12.21
N LEU A 10 -18.88 -30.42 11.54
CA LEU A 10 -18.48 -29.50 10.46
C LEU A 10 -17.72 -28.31 11.06
N VAL A 11 -16.39 -28.29 10.92
CA VAL A 11 -15.58 -27.11 11.26
C VAL A 11 -15.66 -26.11 10.11
N SER A 12 -16.42 -25.03 10.32
CA SER A 12 -16.50 -23.92 9.36
C SER A 12 -15.33 -22.97 9.59
N LEU A 13 -14.40 -22.91 8.63
CA LEU A 13 -13.34 -21.91 8.59
C LEU A 13 -13.93 -20.54 8.24
N VAL A 14 -14.19 -19.71 9.26
CA VAL A 14 -14.57 -18.31 9.04
C VAL A 14 -13.31 -17.54 8.63
N SER A 15 -13.20 -17.21 7.35
CA SER A 15 -12.15 -16.34 6.84
C SER A 15 -12.50 -14.91 7.23
N THR A 16 -11.82 -14.36 8.24
CA THR A 16 -11.93 -12.94 8.59
C THR A 16 -11.25 -12.11 7.51
N THR A 17 -12.03 -11.53 6.62
CA THR A 17 -11.55 -10.46 5.74
C THR A 17 -11.36 -9.22 6.61
N ALA A 18 -10.10 -8.90 6.93
CA ALA A 18 -9.76 -7.64 7.58
C ALA A 18 -10.03 -6.50 6.59
N PHE A 19 -11.22 -5.90 6.68
CA PHE A 19 -11.50 -4.63 6.01
C PHE A 19 -10.55 -3.59 6.60
N ALA A 20 -9.67 -3.04 5.78
CA ALA A 20 -8.85 -1.89 6.16
C ALA A 20 -9.82 -0.75 6.52
N SER A 21 -9.88 -0.40 7.81
CA SER A 21 -10.69 0.72 8.28
C SER A 21 -10.15 1.99 7.63
N GLN A 22 -11.05 2.74 7.00
CA GLN A 22 -10.76 4.09 6.55
C GLN A 22 -10.49 4.92 7.81
N VAL A 23 -9.22 5.17 8.12
CA VAL A 23 -8.85 5.95 9.31
C VAL A 23 -9.20 7.41 9.03
N GLU A 24 -10.30 7.87 9.62
CA GLU A 24 -10.68 9.28 9.66
C GLU A 24 -9.93 9.95 10.81
N PHE A 25 -9.10 10.94 10.49
CA PHE A 25 -8.36 11.69 11.50
C PHE A 25 -9.19 12.90 11.92
N THR A 26 -9.74 12.86 13.12
CA THR A 26 -10.49 13.97 13.71
C THR A 26 -9.55 14.89 14.49
N GLN A 27 -9.82 16.19 14.47
CA GLN A 27 -9.09 17.16 15.27
C GLN A 27 -9.51 17.05 16.73
N ALA A 28 -8.57 16.75 17.64
CA ALA A 28 -8.83 16.68 19.08
C ALA A 28 -9.11 18.06 19.70
N ASP A 29 -8.53 19.12 19.14
CA ASP A 29 -8.75 20.50 19.53
C ASP A 29 -8.49 21.46 18.34
N ALA A 30 -8.80 22.75 18.51
CA ALA A 30 -8.56 23.78 17.50
C ALA A 30 -7.12 24.33 17.52
N SER A 31 -6.17 23.64 18.16
CA SER A 31 -4.80 24.14 18.24
C SER A 31 -4.11 24.10 16.88
N PRO A 32 -3.18 25.05 16.61
CA PRO A 32 -2.33 25.01 15.42
C PRO A 32 -1.59 23.67 15.25
N ALA A 33 -1.19 23.03 16.36
CA ALA A 33 -0.52 21.74 16.34
C ALA A 33 -1.44 20.60 15.86
N THR A 34 -2.70 20.58 16.29
CA THR A 34 -3.68 19.59 15.84
C THR A 34 -3.99 19.72 14.35
N LYS A 35 -4.13 20.95 13.83
CA LYS A 35 -4.30 21.18 12.40
C LYS A 35 -3.11 20.66 11.59
N VAL A 36 -1.90 20.91 12.08
CA VAL A 36 -0.66 20.43 11.49
C VAL A 36 -0.58 18.89 11.50
N CYS A 37 -1.02 18.23 12.59
CA CYS A 37 -1.11 16.78 12.66
C CYS A 37 -2.13 16.21 11.67
N ALA A 38 -3.30 16.84 11.50
CA ALA A 38 -4.27 16.44 10.49
C ALA A 38 -3.68 16.52 9.07
N VAL A 39 -3.01 17.63 8.74
CA VAL A 39 -2.32 17.78 7.44
C VAL A 39 -1.20 16.74 7.27
N ALA A 40 -0.47 16.40 8.34
CA ALA A 40 0.53 15.32 8.30
C ALA A 40 -0.10 13.96 8.00
N ALA A 41 -1.27 13.68 8.60
CA ALA A 41 -2.01 12.44 8.42
C ALA A 41 -2.63 12.29 7.02
N GLU A 42 -2.96 13.40 6.37
CA GLU A 42 -3.63 13.37 5.06
C GLU A 42 -2.67 13.59 3.89
N GLN A 43 -1.72 14.50 4.05
CA GLN A 43 -0.91 15.02 2.93
C GLN A 43 0.58 14.74 3.13
N GLY A 44 0.94 14.18 4.29
CA GLY A 44 2.29 13.80 4.62
C GLY A 44 3.16 14.97 5.11
N PHE A 45 4.38 14.62 5.46
CA PHE A 45 5.28 15.48 6.24
C PHE A 45 5.60 16.83 5.58
N SER A 46 5.76 16.87 4.25
CA SER A 46 6.10 18.11 3.55
C SER A 46 4.96 19.14 3.57
N ALA A 47 3.70 18.68 3.46
CA ALA A 47 2.53 19.54 3.57
C ALA A 47 2.39 20.07 5.01
N ALA A 48 2.59 19.20 6.00
CA ALA A 48 2.55 19.59 7.41
C ALA A 48 3.57 20.68 7.76
N ARG A 49 4.78 20.65 7.17
CA ARG A 49 5.77 21.72 7.35
C ARG A 49 5.33 23.06 6.78
N LYS A 50 4.62 23.07 5.64
CA LYS A 50 4.10 24.30 5.04
C LYS A 50 2.98 24.88 5.90
N GLU A 51 2.07 24.02 6.36
CA GLU A 51 0.99 24.42 7.27
C GLU A 51 1.56 24.98 8.57
N ALA A 52 2.52 24.28 9.20
CA ALA A 52 3.18 24.73 10.41
C ALA A 52 3.83 26.11 10.23
N ALA A 53 4.57 26.32 9.14
CA ALA A 53 5.18 27.62 8.86
C ALA A 53 4.14 28.74 8.72
N SER A 54 2.98 28.46 8.10
CA SER A 54 1.89 29.44 7.98
C SER A 54 1.25 29.81 9.33
N LEU A 55 1.38 28.93 10.32
CA LEU A 55 0.87 29.09 11.68
C LEU A 55 1.96 29.56 12.67
N GLY A 56 3.16 29.92 12.19
CA GLY A 56 4.28 30.35 13.03
C GLY A 56 4.97 29.21 13.80
N LEU A 57 4.73 27.96 13.42
CA LEU A 57 5.33 26.77 14.03
C LEU A 57 6.53 26.28 13.22
N PHE A 58 7.54 25.77 13.91
CA PHE A 58 8.70 25.13 13.29
C PHE A 58 8.66 23.61 13.47
N ILE A 59 8.72 22.88 12.35
CA ILE A 59 8.93 21.43 12.33
C ILE A 59 10.33 21.14 11.80
N SER A 60 11.14 20.49 12.64
CA SER A 60 12.46 20.02 12.28
C SER A 60 12.37 18.78 11.40
N ARG A 61 13.28 18.69 10.42
CA ARG A 61 13.47 17.46 9.62
C ARG A 61 14.30 16.42 10.37
N PHE A 62 15.12 16.87 11.31
CA PHE A 62 16.21 16.08 11.88
C PHE A 62 15.97 15.70 13.34
N SER A 63 15.19 16.48 14.07
CA SER A 63 14.89 16.28 15.49
C SER A 63 13.38 16.25 15.74
N PRO A 64 12.94 15.63 16.85
CA PRO A 64 11.56 15.73 17.28
C PRO A 64 11.14 17.16 17.54
N SER A 65 9.92 17.51 17.14
CA SER A 65 9.40 18.88 17.26
C SER A 65 7.91 18.93 17.57
N ILE A 66 7.10 18.13 16.88
CA ILE A 66 5.65 17.97 17.14
C ILE A 66 5.36 16.49 17.31
N HIS A 67 4.54 16.17 18.31
CA HIS A 67 4.01 14.83 18.53
C HIS A 67 2.53 14.80 18.18
N CYS A 68 2.15 13.90 17.28
CA CYS A 68 0.78 13.62 16.90
C CYS A 68 0.38 12.30 17.54
N ASN A 69 -0.58 12.32 18.47
CA ASN A 69 -1.00 11.14 19.24
C ASN A 69 0.17 10.42 19.94
N GLY A 70 1.12 11.19 20.48
CA GLY A 70 2.32 10.66 21.15
C GLY A 70 3.43 10.19 20.22
N GLU A 71 3.22 10.20 18.90
CA GLU A 71 4.22 9.82 17.90
C GLU A 71 4.84 11.06 17.24
N ASP A 72 6.14 11.02 16.96
CA ASP A 72 6.81 12.08 16.21
C ASP A 72 6.13 12.31 14.85
N ILE A 73 5.86 13.58 14.50
CA ILE A 73 5.16 13.95 13.27
C ILE A 73 5.81 13.39 11.98
N ARG A 74 7.12 13.10 11.97
CA ARG A 74 7.80 12.47 10.83
C ARG A 74 7.38 11.02 10.67
N GLU A 75 7.22 10.30 11.77
CA GLU A 75 6.78 8.90 11.76
C GLU A 75 5.27 8.81 11.51
N PHE A 76 4.50 9.64 12.21
CA PHE A 76 3.05 9.75 12.03
C PHE A 76 2.67 10.03 10.55
N ALA A 77 3.40 10.92 9.88
CA ALA A 77 3.19 11.24 8.46
C ALA A 77 3.57 10.11 7.48
N LYS A 78 4.25 9.04 7.92
CA LYS A 78 4.52 7.86 7.08
C LYS A 78 3.32 6.91 7.06
N VAL A 79 2.58 6.81 8.16
CA VAL A 79 1.39 5.93 8.27
C VAL A 79 0.28 6.42 7.32
N ALA A 80 0.11 7.73 7.20
CA ALA A 80 -0.73 8.43 6.21
C ALA A 80 -0.55 7.96 4.76
N LYS A 81 0.71 7.74 4.34
CA LYS A 81 1.01 7.28 2.98
C LYS A 81 0.53 5.85 2.72
N ARG A 82 0.36 5.05 3.78
CA ARG A 82 -0.12 3.67 3.68
C ARG A 82 -1.65 3.63 3.55
N SER A 83 -2.38 4.48 4.26
CA SER A 83 -3.85 4.53 4.21
C SER A 83 -4.40 5.18 2.93
N LYS A 84 -3.69 6.15 2.33
CA LYS A 84 -4.08 6.74 1.03
C LYS A 84 -3.67 5.91 -0.20
N LYS A 85 -2.90 4.83 -0.02
CA LYS A 85 -2.73 3.83 -1.08
C LYS A 85 -3.97 2.93 -1.08
N GLN A 86 -5.13 3.52 -1.33
CA GLN A 86 -6.30 2.77 -1.76
C GLN A 86 -5.84 2.04 -3.02
N GLU A 87 -5.68 0.72 -2.91
CA GLU A 87 -5.30 -0.13 -4.03
C GLU A 87 -6.40 0.03 -5.07
N LYS A 88 -6.19 0.92 -6.04
CA LYS A 88 -6.94 0.84 -7.29
C LYS A 88 -6.63 -0.55 -7.80
N LYS A 89 -7.60 -1.46 -7.66
CA LYS A 89 -7.59 -2.75 -8.34
C LYS A 89 -7.70 -2.42 -9.83
N VAL A 90 -6.55 -2.19 -10.44
CA VAL A 90 -6.41 -2.14 -11.88
C VAL A 90 -6.43 -3.60 -12.33
N GLU A 91 -7.28 -3.93 -13.27
CA GLU A 91 -7.29 -5.23 -13.92
C GLU A 91 -6.34 -5.17 -15.14
N LEU A 92 -5.37 -6.09 -15.20
CA LEU A 92 -4.49 -6.23 -16.35
C LEU A 92 -5.13 -7.18 -17.36
N ILE A 93 -5.56 -6.65 -18.49
CA ILE A 93 -6.13 -7.43 -19.59
C ILE A 93 -5.07 -7.57 -20.69
N ALA A 94 -4.80 -8.81 -21.10
CA ALA A 94 -3.94 -9.08 -22.24
C ALA A 94 -4.67 -8.75 -23.54
N GLU A 95 -4.15 -7.79 -24.31
CA GLU A 95 -4.66 -7.50 -25.66
C GLU A 95 -4.30 -8.61 -26.66
N LYS A 96 -3.17 -9.28 -26.43
CA LYS A 96 -2.62 -10.34 -27.30
C LYS A 96 -2.13 -11.52 -26.47
N ALA A 97 -2.26 -12.72 -27.01
CA ALA A 97 -1.75 -13.95 -26.39
C ALA A 97 -0.37 -14.32 -26.99
N ASP A 98 0.59 -13.41 -26.89
CA ASP A 98 1.98 -13.67 -27.30
C ASP A 98 2.88 -13.97 -26.10
N THR A 99 4.04 -14.57 -26.38
CA THR A 99 5.01 -14.97 -25.34
C THR A 99 5.48 -13.79 -24.50
N ALA A 100 5.59 -12.59 -25.09
CA ALA A 100 5.96 -11.39 -24.35
C ALA A 100 4.88 -11.03 -23.32
N THR A 101 3.61 -11.08 -23.71
CA THR A 101 2.47 -10.83 -22.83
C THR A 101 2.40 -11.86 -21.71
N GLU A 102 2.59 -13.16 -22.01
CA GLU A 102 2.64 -14.20 -20.99
C GLU A 102 3.76 -13.98 -19.97
N LEU A 103 4.96 -13.63 -20.43
CA LEU A 103 6.10 -13.32 -19.57
C LEU A 103 5.83 -12.08 -18.70
N CYS A 104 5.13 -11.08 -19.24
CA CYS A 104 4.73 -9.89 -18.49
C CYS A 104 3.72 -10.23 -17.39
N LEU A 105 2.71 -11.06 -17.67
CA LEU A 105 1.73 -11.48 -16.67
C LEU A 105 2.36 -12.39 -15.61
N ASP A 106 3.22 -13.34 -16.00
CA ASP A 106 3.97 -14.20 -15.09
C ASP A 106 4.88 -13.38 -14.17
N ALA A 107 5.55 -12.35 -14.72
CA ALA A 107 6.39 -11.44 -13.96
C ALA A 107 5.60 -10.64 -12.91
N VAL A 108 4.36 -10.24 -13.20
CA VAL A 108 3.52 -9.54 -12.21
C VAL A 108 3.01 -10.51 -11.15
N ARG A 109 2.57 -11.70 -11.54
CA ARG A 109 2.04 -12.73 -10.62
C ARG A 109 3.11 -13.27 -9.67
N HIS A 110 4.30 -13.54 -10.17
CA HIS A 110 5.32 -14.32 -9.45
C HIS A 110 6.66 -13.57 -9.28
N GLY A 111 6.81 -12.40 -9.88
CA GLY A 111 8.04 -11.61 -9.85
C GLY A 111 9.02 -11.99 -10.97
N VAL A 112 9.89 -11.05 -11.33
CA VAL A 112 10.84 -11.20 -12.45
C VAL A 112 11.87 -12.32 -12.27
N ASN A 113 12.08 -12.79 -11.04
CA ASN A 113 13.04 -13.86 -10.74
C ASN A 113 12.49 -15.25 -11.08
N HIS A 114 11.17 -15.38 -11.25
CA HIS A 114 10.52 -16.64 -11.65
C HIS A 114 10.63 -16.89 -13.15
N LEU A 115 10.90 -15.84 -13.93
CA LEU A 115 11.10 -15.94 -15.38
C LEU A 115 12.35 -16.79 -15.64
N ARG A 116 12.21 -17.82 -16.48
CA ARG A 116 13.33 -18.66 -16.94
C ARG A 116 14.20 -17.95 -17.98
N LEU A 117 14.59 -16.71 -17.68
CA LEU A 117 15.34 -15.79 -18.53
C LEU A 117 16.65 -15.40 -17.84
N ASN A 118 17.69 -15.17 -18.62
CA ASN A 118 18.94 -14.63 -18.11
C ASN A 118 18.81 -13.13 -17.77
N ASN A 119 19.78 -12.58 -17.05
CA ASN A 119 19.77 -11.18 -16.61
C ASN A 119 19.64 -10.15 -17.77
N GLN A 120 20.23 -10.44 -18.93
CA GLN A 120 20.16 -9.54 -20.09
C GLN A 120 18.77 -9.59 -20.73
N GLN A 121 18.18 -10.78 -20.86
CA GLN A 121 16.82 -10.97 -21.35
C GLN A 121 15.80 -10.27 -20.44
N VAL A 122 15.94 -10.42 -19.11
CA VAL A 122 15.08 -9.70 -18.15
C VAL A 122 15.23 -8.17 -18.28
N ARG A 123 16.44 -7.65 -18.52
CA ARG A 123 16.64 -6.21 -18.75
C ARG A 123 16.02 -5.71 -20.04
N ASN A 124 15.95 -6.56 -21.06
CA ASN A 124 15.43 -6.22 -22.38
C ASN A 124 13.91 -6.46 -22.52
N LEU A 125 13.31 -7.25 -21.63
CA LEU A 125 11.86 -7.49 -21.63
C LEU A 125 11.09 -6.20 -21.33
N ARG A 126 10.17 -5.85 -22.25
CA ARG A 126 9.29 -4.68 -22.18
C ARG A 126 7.84 -5.14 -22.09
N CYS A 127 7.07 -4.50 -21.22
CA CYS A 127 5.63 -4.71 -21.04
C CYS A 127 4.97 -3.34 -21.23
N ASN A 128 4.13 -3.18 -22.25
CA ASN A 128 3.57 -1.88 -22.64
C ASN A 128 4.64 -0.78 -22.72
N ASP A 129 5.69 -1.05 -23.51
CA ASP A 129 6.87 -0.18 -23.70
C ASP A 129 7.73 0.12 -22.46
N MET A 130 7.38 -0.46 -21.31
CA MET A 130 8.05 -0.25 -20.03
C MET A 130 8.98 -1.42 -19.67
N PRO A 131 10.18 -1.18 -19.10
CA PRO A 131 11.02 -2.27 -18.60
C PRO A 131 10.28 -3.14 -17.57
N VAL A 132 10.36 -4.47 -17.69
CA VAL A 132 9.56 -5.40 -16.87
C VAL A 132 9.69 -5.17 -15.36
N LYS A 133 10.87 -4.79 -14.85
CA LYS A 133 11.06 -4.47 -13.44
C LYS A 133 10.29 -3.25 -12.98
N GLN A 134 10.12 -2.26 -13.85
CA GLN A 134 9.29 -1.08 -13.55
C GLN A 134 7.81 -1.47 -13.63
N PHE A 135 7.42 -2.20 -14.68
CA PHE A 135 6.05 -2.69 -14.86
C PHE A 135 5.56 -3.49 -13.65
N VAL A 136 6.33 -4.47 -13.17
CA VAL A 136 5.98 -5.26 -11.97
C VAL A 136 5.84 -4.37 -10.73
N ARG A 137 6.65 -3.32 -10.58
CA ARG A 137 6.53 -2.39 -9.44
C ARG A 137 5.24 -1.57 -9.48
N GLU A 138 4.80 -1.20 -10.67
CA GLU A 138 3.57 -0.43 -10.87
C GLU A 138 2.32 -1.31 -10.69
N PHE A 139 2.37 -2.56 -11.15
CA PHE A 139 1.19 -3.44 -11.21
C PHE A 139 1.19 -4.63 -10.25
N ARG A 140 2.11 -4.72 -9.28
CA ARG A 140 2.20 -5.84 -8.31
C ARG A 140 0.88 -6.20 -7.60
N ASN A 141 -0.02 -5.23 -7.46
CA ASN A 141 -1.29 -5.39 -6.74
C ASN A 141 -2.49 -5.34 -7.72
N ALA A 142 -2.24 -5.42 -9.03
CA ALA A 142 -3.28 -5.51 -10.04
C ALA A 142 -3.98 -6.88 -9.98
N ALA A 143 -5.28 -6.90 -10.28
CA ALA A 143 -5.97 -8.14 -10.61
C ALA A 143 -5.53 -8.57 -12.02
N ILE A 144 -5.38 -9.88 -12.25
CA ILE A 144 -4.93 -10.47 -13.51
C ILE A 144 -5.75 -11.71 -13.80
#